data_AF-A0A538AD54-F1
#
_entry.id   AF-A0A538AD54-F1
#
_cell.length_a   1.000
_cell.length_b   1.000
_cell.length_c   1.000
_cell.angle_alpha   90.00
_cell.angle_beta   90.00
_cell.angle_gamma   90.00
#
_symmetry.space_group_name_H-M   'P 1'
#
loop_
_entity.id
_entity.type
_entity.pdbx_description
1 polymer ?
#
loop_
_entity_poly.entity_id
_entity_poly.type
_entity_poly.pdbx_seq_one_letter_code
_entity_poly.pdbx_strand_id
1 'polypeptide(L)'
;MSTALDAYAAQIADCTRCRLAQGRTQVVFGVGNPEADLMFVGEAPGFHEDKQGFPFVGQAGKLLDQLLGGIGLSREDVYIANVIKCLRYTAQVQLGDGSWERIGRLVNNRYDGSVMSLNEEGCLVPRRVTGWHKSPLGTRRVLRLSYRSAKRVGAQTHTSVELTGDHPVLTERGYVPVEELAAGDRVATGQGLSPLAFDVVCGTVLGDGHLNSRSAHLSFSHSDRQTEYAVFKAELLGELGARENATALAAVAGGEKAYVAVQVRTLAHRALGILRRDFYAPKKVVPAWIADRLNARMLAIWFMDDGYTRIRPEGRQPLAEIATVSFSDEDLQVLLRGLARLGLSGKASRGRIYFDVESTKALSECIAPYVPEAMRYKLHPEVEARVPFDPSRLQPEDPEVLYDDVQIDDVTDRHPTDKTFFCIDVEETHNFVTAGGVVHNCRPPGNRDPMPDEIEACEAHLFRQVELIEPRLVGTLGNFATKLLSGKQLGITRVHGQEQQVTLGGRDVLLYPLYHPAAALYTPAMLNVLEEDFRRIPELLGRPVEPEPEAPPILAEPAVQLGLF
;
A
#
# COMPACT_ATOMS: atom_id res chain seq x y z
N MET A 1 -18.55 18.46 -42.62
CA MET A 1 -18.54 19.53 -41.60
C MET A 1 -18.38 18.87 -40.24
N SER A 2 -18.00 19.59 -39.19
CA SER A 2 -18.10 19.02 -37.83
C SER A 2 -19.57 18.78 -37.51
N THR A 3 -19.94 17.58 -37.09
CA THR A 3 -21.28 17.28 -36.57
C THR A 3 -21.46 17.86 -35.17
N ALA A 4 -22.70 17.89 -34.69
CA ALA A 4 -22.99 18.25 -33.30
C ALA A 4 -22.40 17.24 -32.30
N LEU A 5 -22.28 15.97 -32.72
CA LEU A 5 -21.63 14.91 -31.93
C LEU A 5 -20.11 15.12 -31.83
N ASP A 6 -19.43 15.49 -32.93
CA ASP A 6 -18.00 15.83 -32.92
C ASP A 6 -17.70 17.03 -32.01
N ALA A 7 -18.56 18.06 -32.07
CA ALA A 7 -18.45 19.22 -31.20
C ALA A 7 -18.62 18.85 -29.71
N TYR A 8 -19.50 17.89 -29.40
CA TYR A 8 -19.68 17.37 -28.05
C TYR A 8 -18.50 16.48 -27.61
N ALA A 9 -17.94 15.67 -28.52
CA ALA A 9 -16.74 14.89 -28.27
C ALA A 9 -15.56 15.79 -27.89
N ALA A 10 -15.33 16.86 -28.66
CA ALA A 10 -14.33 17.87 -28.36
C ALA A 10 -14.61 18.59 -27.02
N GLN A 11 -15.88 18.93 -26.73
CA GLN A 11 -16.27 19.55 -25.47
C GLN A 11 -15.96 18.68 -24.24
N ILE A 12 -16.10 17.35 -24.35
CA ILE A 12 -15.97 16.45 -23.20
C ILE A 12 -14.66 15.63 -23.17
N ALA A 13 -13.75 15.82 -24.12
CA ALA A 13 -12.43 15.17 -24.14
C ALA A 13 -11.62 15.40 -22.84
N ASP A 14 -11.70 16.61 -22.27
CA ASP A 14 -11.08 16.98 -20.99
C ASP A 14 -12.00 16.78 -19.77
N CYS A 15 -13.15 16.10 -19.92
CA CYS A 15 -14.15 16.01 -18.85
C CYS A 15 -13.61 15.35 -17.56
N THR A 16 -13.85 15.98 -16.41
CA THR A 16 -13.31 15.61 -15.10
C THR A 16 -14.34 15.01 -14.12
N ARG A 17 -15.58 14.76 -14.55
CA ARG A 17 -16.76 14.58 -13.66
C ARG A 17 -16.77 13.36 -12.72
N CYS A 18 -16.11 12.24 -13.02
CA CYS A 18 -16.10 11.02 -12.18
C CYS A 18 -14.67 10.46 -11.97
N ARG A 19 -14.45 9.17 -11.59
CA ARG A 19 -13.14 8.73 -10.99
C ARG A 19 -12.15 7.82 -11.77
N LEU A 20 -12.44 7.16 -12.89
CA LEU A 20 -11.47 6.25 -13.56
C LEU A 20 -10.43 6.83 -14.55
N ALA A 21 -9.93 8.04 -14.28
CA ALA A 21 -8.52 8.37 -14.54
C ALA A 21 -7.67 8.29 -13.28
N GLN A 22 -8.11 7.44 -12.35
CA GLN A 22 -7.31 6.27 -12.02
C GLN A 22 -6.82 5.59 -13.33
N GLY A 23 -5.92 6.24 -14.09
CA GLY A 23 -5.28 5.70 -15.29
C GLY A 23 -5.69 6.21 -16.68
N ARG A 24 -6.95 6.65 -16.94
CA ARG A 24 -7.40 7.05 -18.30
C ARG A 24 -6.38 7.91 -19.05
N THR A 25 -6.01 7.47 -20.24
CA THR A 25 -5.12 8.18 -21.17
C THR A 25 -5.88 9.13 -22.08
N GLN A 26 -7.15 8.84 -22.41
CA GLN A 26 -8.07 9.77 -23.08
C GLN A 26 -9.55 9.43 -22.80
N VAL A 27 -10.50 10.28 -23.19
CA VAL A 27 -11.92 9.90 -23.12
C VAL A 27 -12.23 8.91 -24.23
N VAL A 28 -12.59 7.70 -23.84
CA VAL A 28 -13.26 6.74 -24.72
C VAL A 28 -14.70 7.19 -24.90
N PHE A 29 -14.89 8.13 -25.83
CA PHE A 29 -16.16 8.83 -26.05
C PHE A 29 -17.21 7.92 -26.69
N GLY A 30 -16.85 7.40 -27.86
CA GLY A 30 -17.69 6.57 -28.69
C GLY A 30 -17.16 6.58 -30.13
N VAL A 31 -17.57 5.60 -30.94
CA VAL A 31 -17.08 5.45 -32.32
C VAL A 31 -18.15 4.81 -33.19
N GLY A 32 -18.16 5.16 -34.48
CA GLY A 32 -19.11 4.67 -35.47
C GLY A 32 -19.83 5.80 -36.20
N ASN A 33 -20.93 5.49 -36.89
CA ASN A 33 -21.72 6.47 -37.63
C ASN A 33 -22.49 7.41 -36.68
N PRO A 34 -22.35 8.75 -36.78
CA PRO A 34 -23.09 9.70 -35.97
C PRO A 34 -24.60 9.77 -36.27
N GLU A 35 -25.04 9.21 -37.40
CA GLU A 35 -26.44 9.13 -37.85
C GLU A 35 -26.93 7.66 -37.86
N ALA A 36 -26.49 6.85 -36.89
CA ALA A 36 -26.78 5.42 -36.83
C ALA A 36 -28.14 5.09 -36.18
N ASP A 37 -28.99 4.38 -36.93
CA ASP A 37 -30.23 3.77 -36.41
C ASP A 37 -29.99 2.78 -35.24
N LEU A 38 -28.76 2.25 -35.11
CA LEU A 38 -28.34 1.26 -34.12
C LEU A 38 -27.15 1.75 -33.29
N MET A 39 -27.33 1.82 -31.98
CA MET A 39 -26.28 2.14 -31.00
C MET A 39 -26.04 0.96 -30.04
N PHE A 40 -24.78 0.66 -29.72
CA PHE A 40 -24.37 -0.28 -28.68
C PHE A 40 -23.74 0.43 -27.49
N VAL A 41 -24.04 -0.03 -26.27
CA VAL A 41 -23.47 0.52 -25.04
C VAL A 41 -22.86 -0.58 -24.18
N GLY A 42 -21.56 -0.44 -23.87
CA GLY A 42 -20.83 -1.26 -22.92
C GLY A 42 -20.68 -0.60 -21.54
N GLU A 43 -19.92 -1.27 -20.65
CA GLU A 43 -19.93 -0.97 -19.22
C GLU A 43 -18.80 -0.01 -18.81
N ALA A 44 -17.54 -0.39 -19.03
CA ALA A 44 -16.37 0.47 -18.81
C ALA A 44 -15.28 0.16 -19.85
N PRO A 45 -14.47 1.15 -20.27
CA PRO A 45 -13.41 0.91 -21.26
C PRO A 45 -12.30 0.00 -20.72
N GLY A 46 -11.98 -1.05 -21.47
CA GLY A 46 -10.83 -1.91 -21.17
C GLY A 46 -9.48 -1.24 -21.48
N PHE A 47 -8.38 -1.84 -21.01
CA PHE A 47 -7.00 -1.33 -21.19
C PHE A 47 -6.64 -0.91 -22.64
N HIS A 48 -7.04 -1.70 -23.63
CA HIS A 48 -6.79 -1.39 -25.04
C HIS A 48 -7.68 -0.27 -25.59
N GLU A 49 -8.85 -0.07 -24.99
CA GLU A 49 -9.85 0.93 -25.40
C GLU A 49 -9.45 2.30 -24.88
N ASP A 50 -9.08 2.40 -23.60
CA ASP A 50 -8.48 3.61 -23.05
C ASP A 50 -7.28 4.08 -23.88
N LYS A 51 -6.31 3.19 -24.12
CA LYS A 51 -5.08 3.50 -24.86
C LYS A 51 -5.32 3.99 -26.29
N GLN A 52 -6.46 3.62 -26.91
CA GLN A 52 -6.77 3.96 -28.31
C GLN A 52 -7.91 4.99 -28.46
N GLY A 53 -8.63 5.32 -27.39
CA GLY A 53 -9.76 6.28 -27.42
C GLY A 53 -11.06 5.70 -27.97
N PHE A 54 -11.07 4.45 -28.41
CA PHE A 54 -12.21 3.80 -29.05
C PHE A 54 -12.73 2.62 -28.22
N PRO A 55 -14.05 2.51 -27.97
CA PRO A 55 -14.62 1.42 -27.21
C PRO A 55 -14.60 0.11 -28.01
N PHE A 56 -14.65 -1.02 -27.30
CA PHE A 56 -14.62 -2.38 -27.87
C PHE A 56 -13.50 -2.59 -28.91
N VAL A 57 -12.23 -2.39 -28.54
CA VAL A 57 -11.05 -2.75 -29.39
C VAL A 57 -10.20 -3.88 -28.79
N GLY A 58 -10.64 -4.46 -27.67
CA GLY A 58 -10.13 -5.73 -27.13
C GLY A 58 -10.69 -6.97 -27.83
N GLN A 59 -10.46 -8.16 -27.26
CA GLN A 59 -10.97 -9.42 -27.84
C GLN A 59 -12.50 -9.47 -27.90
N ALA A 60 -13.20 -8.92 -26.90
CA ALA A 60 -14.66 -8.76 -26.93
C ALA A 60 -15.13 -7.87 -28.10
N GLY A 61 -14.30 -6.91 -28.52
CA GLY A 61 -14.57 -6.07 -29.69
C GLY A 61 -14.46 -6.82 -31.01
N LYS A 62 -13.44 -7.66 -31.18
CA LYS A 62 -13.32 -8.51 -32.38
C LYS A 62 -14.48 -9.49 -32.52
N LEU A 63 -15.04 -9.94 -31.39
CA LEU A 63 -16.24 -10.78 -31.42
C LEU A 63 -17.49 -9.97 -31.79
N LEU A 64 -17.62 -8.73 -31.28
CA LEU A 64 -18.67 -7.80 -31.72
C LEU A 64 -18.61 -7.56 -33.24
N ASP A 65 -17.41 -7.42 -33.82
CA ASP A 65 -17.21 -7.27 -35.27
C ASP A 65 -17.68 -8.51 -36.06
N GLN A 66 -17.39 -9.71 -35.57
CA GLN A 66 -17.86 -10.96 -36.16
C GLN A 66 -19.40 -11.06 -36.12
N LEU A 67 -20.01 -10.68 -34.99
CA LEU A 67 -21.46 -10.71 -34.80
C LEU A 67 -22.19 -9.70 -35.69
N LEU A 68 -21.64 -8.50 -35.86
CA LEU A 68 -22.12 -7.49 -36.84
C LEU A 68 -22.03 -8.01 -38.28
N GLY A 69 -20.86 -8.56 -38.66
CA GLY A 69 -20.65 -9.12 -39.99
C GLY A 69 -21.60 -10.29 -40.31
N GLY A 70 -21.97 -11.08 -39.29
CA GLY A 70 -22.95 -12.16 -39.39
C GLY A 70 -24.38 -11.72 -39.74
N ILE A 71 -24.70 -10.43 -39.57
CA ILE A 71 -25.98 -9.81 -39.97
C ILE A 71 -25.84 -8.79 -41.11
N GLY A 72 -24.67 -8.73 -41.75
CA GLY A 72 -24.40 -7.84 -42.88
C GLY A 72 -24.13 -6.38 -42.50
N LEU A 73 -23.84 -6.09 -41.23
CA LEU A 73 -23.44 -4.77 -40.74
C LEU A 73 -21.94 -4.71 -40.42
N SER A 74 -21.39 -3.51 -40.34
CA SER A 74 -20.02 -3.22 -39.92
C SER A 74 -19.99 -2.19 -38.78
N ARG A 75 -18.80 -1.83 -38.29
CA ARG A 75 -18.62 -0.69 -37.36
C ARG A 75 -19.00 0.66 -37.98
N GLU A 76 -19.04 0.76 -39.29
CA GLU A 76 -19.37 2.00 -40.01
C GLU A 76 -20.90 2.19 -40.16
N ASP A 77 -21.70 1.17 -39.84
CA ASP A 77 -23.18 1.21 -39.90
C ASP A 77 -23.85 1.45 -38.54
N VAL A 78 -23.08 1.39 -37.44
CA VAL A 78 -23.56 1.44 -36.05
C VAL A 78 -22.77 2.48 -35.24
N TYR A 79 -23.23 2.81 -34.02
CA TYR A 79 -22.44 3.58 -33.05
C TYR A 79 -22.17 2.76 -31.77
N ILE A 80 -21.03 2.97 -31.09
CA ILE A 80 -20.61 2.20 -29.91
C ILE A 80 -20.08 3.15 -28.81
N ALA A 81 -20.49 2.98 -27.54
CA ALA A 81 -20.12 3.85 -26.41
C ALA A 81 -19.81 3.13 -25.07
N ASN A 82 -19.15 3.84 -24.14
CA ASN A 82 -18.75 3.45 -22.76
C ASN A 82 -18.84 4.70 -21.80
N VAL A 83 -18.03 4.81 -20.71
CA VAL A 83 -18.36 5.70 -19.55
C VAL A 83 -17.23 6.55 -18.86
N ILE A 84 -16.19 6.00 -18.20
CA ILE A 84 -15.64 6.47 -16.87
C ILE A 84 -14.38 7.44 -16.85
N LYS A 85 -14.05 8.23 -15.76
CA LYS A 85 -13.24 9.52 -15.85
C LYS A 85 -11.99 10.05 -15.00
N CYS A 86 -11.74 10.11 -13.64
CA CYS A 86 -10.57 10.95 -13.07
C CYS A 86 -9.81 10.76 -11.63
N LEU A 87 -8.43 10.76 -11.50
CA LEU A 87 -7.49 10.85 -10.25
C LEU A 87 -6.10 11.63 -10.48
N ARG A 88 -5.32 12.45 -9.68
CA ARG A 88 -5.43 13.66 -8.74
C ARG A 88 -3.99 14.47 -8.50
N TYR A 89 -3.64 15.36 -7.50
CA TYR A 89 -2.32 16.14 -7.09
C TYR A 89 -1.42 15.97 -5.75
N THR A 90 -1.52 16.69 -4.60
CA THR A 90 -0.36 17.17 -3.72
C THR A 90 0.48 16.26 -2.75
N ALA A 91 0.59 14.93 -2.86
CA ALA A 91 1.36 14.11 -1.88
C ALA A 91 2.93 14.23 -1.92
N GLN A 92 3.64 13.49 -1.06
CA GLN A 92 5.12 13.41 -0.96
C GLN A 92 5.60 11.96 -1.12
N VAL A 93 6.61 11.73 -1.96
CA VAL A 93 7.17 10.41 -2.31
C VAL A 93 8.67 10.38 -2.08
N GLN A 94 9.20 9.23 -1.64
CA GLN A 94 10.63 9.02 -1.49
C GLN A 94 11.26 8.55 -2.81
N LEU A 95 12.35 9.19 -3.23
CA LEU A 95 13.12 8.81 -4.40
C LEU A 95 14.07 7.63 -4.08
N GLY A 96 14.59 6.97 -5.12
CA GLY A 96 15.46 5.80 -4.98
C GLY A 96 16.81 6.08 -4.30
N ASP A 97 17.21 7.35 -4.21
CA ASP A 97 18.38 7.82 -3.44
C ASP A 97 18.05 8.15 -1.96
N GLY A 98 16.81 7.91 -1.54
CA GLY A 98 16.30 8.20 -0.21
C GLY A 98 15.81 9.64 0.01
N SER A 99 15.98 10.55 -0.98
CA SER A 99 15.49 11.93 -0.91
C SER A 99 13.96 12.01 -1.10
N TRP A 100 13.37 13.21 -0.98
CA TRP A 100 11.91 13.40 -0.99
C TRP A 100 11.48 14.48 -1.99
N GLU A 101 10.46 14.17 -2.80
CA GLU A 101 9.85 15.13 -3.71
C GLU A 101 8.32 14.96 -3.75
N ARG A 102 7.63 16.08 -4.01
CA ARG A 102 6.19 16.12 -4.19
C ARG A 102 5.84 15.31 -5.42
N ILE A 103 4.92 14.35 -5.28
CA ILE A 103 4.46 13.50 -6.39
C ILE A 103 3.96 14.35 -7.57
N GLY A 104 3.48 15.57 -7.32
CA GLY A 104 3.07 16.50 -8.36
C GLY A 104 4.13 17.26 -9.12
N ARG A 105 5.37 17.29 -8.63
CA ARG A 105 6.50 17.59 -9.50
C ARG A 105 6.88 16.36 -10.31
N LEU A 106 6.89 15.18 -9.70
CA LEU A 106 7.22 13.91 -10.38
C LEU A 106 6.31 13.69 -11.60
N VAL A 107 4.99 13.87 -11.44
CA VAL A 107 4.05 13.77 -12.56
C VAL A 107 4.13 14.95 -13.54
N ASN A 108 4.13 16.20 -13.07
CA ASN A 108 4.17 17.35 -13.99
C ASN A 108 5.41 17.34 -14.88
N ASN A 109 6.54 16.87 -14.36
CA ASN A 109 7.81 16.81 -15.07
C ASN A 109 8.04 15.48 -15.79
N ARG A 110 7.14 14.49 -15.65
CA ARG A 110 7.32 13.08 -16.07
C ARG A 110 8.67 12.51 -15.63
N TYR A 111 8.97 12.65 -14.34
CA TYR A 111 10.18 12.10 -13.71
C TYR A 111 10.26 10.59 -13.95
N ASP A 112 11.28 10.16 -14.69
CA ASP A 112 11.51 8.78 -15.14
C ASP A 112 12.65 8.09 -14.38
N GLY A 113 13.13 8.69 -13.29
CA GLY A 113 14.05 8.04 -12.36
C GLY A 113 13.35 7.05 -11.43
N SER A 114 14.06 6.63 -10.39
CA SER A 114 13.55 5.65 -9.42
C SER A 114 12.93 6.28 -8.18
N VAL A 115 11.90 5.63 -7.66
CA VAL A 115 11.31 5.87 -6.33
C VAL A 115 11.60 4.67 -5.42
N MET A 116 11.50 4.88 -4.11
CA MET A 116 11.61 3.78 -3.15
C MET A 116 10.30 2.98 -3.13
N SER A 117 10.42 1.66 -3.15
CA SER A 117 9.34 0.68 -3.28
C SER A 117 9.67 -0.57 -2.45
N LEU A 118 8.74 -1.54 -2.40
CA LEU A 118 8.95 -2.84 -1.75
C LEU A 118 8.79 -3.99 -2.74
N ASN A 119 9.67 -4.98 -2.65
CA ASN A 119 9.55 -6.28 -3.31
C ASN A 119 8.60 -7.23 -2.54
N GLU A 120 8.41 -8.44 -3.08
CA GLU A 120 7.54 -9.47 -2.48
C GLU A 120 8.05 -9.94 -1.10
N GLU A 121 9.36 -9.84 -0.86
CA GLU A 121 10.01 -10.12 0.42
C GLU A 121 9.83 -9.01 1.48
N GLY A 122 9.34 -7.81 1.10
CA GLY A 122 9.14 -6.68 2.01
C GLY A 122 10.38 -5.82 2.30
N CYS A 123 11.44 -5.99 1.51
CA CYS A 123 12.65 -5.17 1.54
C CYS A 123 12.47 -3.88 0.74
N LEU A 124 13.12 -2.80 1.19
CA LEU A 124 13.10 -1.50 0.52
C LEU A 124 14.04 -1.49 -0.69
N VAL A 125 13.46 -1.36 -1.89
CA VAL A 125 14.17 -1.41 -3.18
C VAL A 125 13.85 -0.19 -4.06
N PRO A 126 14.83 0.38 -4.78
CA PRO A 126 14.55 1.39 -5.79
C PRO A 126 13.91 0.75 -7.03
N ARG A 127 12.89 1.41 -7.59
CA ARG A 127 12.21 1.02 -8.85
C ARG A 127 11.80 2.21 -9.69
N ARG A 128 11.87 2.08 -11.01
CA ARG A 128 11.61 3.18 -11.96
C ARG A 128 10.14 3.56 -11.99
N VAL A 129 9.90 4.87 -12.13
CA VAL A 129 8.57 5.41 -12.42
C VAL A 129 8.23 5.23 -13.90
N THR A 130 7.04 4.70 -14.17
CA THR A 130 6.57 4.32 -15.52
C THR A 130 5.23 4.96 -15.93
N GLY A 131 4.54 5.64 -14.99
CA GLY A 131 3.24 6.29 -15.21
C GLY A 131 2.94 7.37 -14.17
N TRP A 132 1.99 8.27 -14.47
CA TRP A 132 1.82 9.56 -13.77
C TRP A 132 0.39 10.18 -13.95
N HIS A 133 -0.40 10.50 -12.89
CA HIS A 133 -1.91 10.63 -12.96
C HIS A 133 -2.61 11.84 -12.24
N LYS A 134 -3.45 12.70 -12.90
CA LYS A 134 -4.17 13.93 -12.33
C LYS A 134 -5.69 14.17 -12.54
N SER A 135 -6.40 14.85 -11.58
CA SER A 135 -7.89 15.10 -11.52
C SER A 135 -8.51 15.81 -10.23
N PRO A 136 -9.87 15.95 -10.06
CA PRO A 136 -10.56 16.30 -8.78
C PRO A 136 -10.78 15.21 -7.68
N LEU A 137 -11.20 15.63 -6.48
CA LEU A 137 -11.54 14.77 -5.32
C LEU A 137 -12.80 13.94 -5.55
N GLY A 138 -13.85 14.59 -6.04
CA GLY A 138 -15.22 14.11 -5.93
C GLY A 138 -15.70 14.14 -4.47
N THR A 139 -16.59 13.23 -4.12
CA THR A 139 -17.19 13.03 -2.79
C THR A 139 -16.36 12.15 -1.86
N ARG A 140 -15.20 11.66 -2.31
CA ARG A 140 -14.35 10.74 -1.54
C ARG A 140 -13.84 11.39 -0.26
N ARG A 141 -13.88 10.64 0.84
CA ARG A 141 -13.26 11.03 2.11
C ARG A 141 -11.78 11.26 1.90
N VAL A 142 -11.24 12.29 2.56
CA VAL A 142 -9.79 12.46 2.71
C VAL A 142 -9.41 12.08 4.12
N LEU A 143 -8.53 11.09 4.20
CA LEU A 143 -7.96 10.62 5.43
C LEU A 143 -6.47 11.00 5.43
N ARG A 144 -6.05 11.67 6.50
CA ARG A 144 -4.64 12.01 6.71
C ARG A 144 -4.04 10.94 7.61
N LEU A 145 -3.19 10.09 7.02
CA LEU A 145 -2.38 9.14 7.76
C LEU A 145 -1.17 9.86 8.31
N SER A 146 -0.86 9.60 9.56
CA SER A 146 0.38 9.97 10.23
C SER A 146 0.79 8.83 11.16
N TYR A 147 2.03 8.83 11.62
CA TYR A 147 2.54 7.73 12.44
C TYR A 147 2.89 8.17 13.84
N ARG A 148 2.68 7.27 14.80
CA ARG A 148 2.96 7.53 16.21
C ARG A 148 4.47 7.70 16.50
N SER A 149 5.36 7.31 15.58
CA SER A 149 6.80 7.66 15.62
C SER A 149 7.16 8.99 14.94
N ALA A 150 6.26 9.56 14.11
CA ALA A 150 6.48 10.72 13.25
C ALA A 150 6.46 12.05 14.03
N LYS A 151 7.45 12.23 14.91
CA LYS A 151 7.63 13.44 15.73
C LYS A 151 7.70 14.70 14.88
N ARG A 152 6.94 15.72 15.28
CA ARG A 152 7.09 17.10 14.82
C ARG A 152 8.40 17.70 15.33
N VAL A 153 9.50 17.46 14.62
CA VAL A 153 10.79 18.13 14.84
C VAL A 153 10.98 19.16 13.73
N GLY A 154 11.09 20.43 14.13
CA GLY A 154 11.65 21.55 13.34
C GLY A 154 11.18 21.71 11.89
N ALA A 155 10.06 22.42 11.67
CA ALA A 155 9.66 23.13 10.45
C ALA A 155 9.50 22.39 9.09
N GLN A 156 10.27 21.33 8.79
CA GLN A 156 10.29 20.66 7.47
C GLN A 156 10.39 19.13 7.58
N THR A 157 9.57 18.49 8.39
CA THR A 157 9.48 17.02 8.46
C THR A 157 8.17 16.51 7.88
N HIS A 158 8.26 15.73 6.78
CA HIS A 158 7.11 15.09 6.14
C HIS A 158 6.62 13.92 7.02
N THR A 159 5.62 14.19 7.87
CA THR A 159 5.15 13.31 8.95
C THR A 159 3.74 12.76 8.75
N SER A 160 3.10 13.10 7.64
CA SER A 160 1.76 12.65 7.26
C SER A 160 1.57 12.68 5.75
N VAL A 161 0.69 11.83 5.23
CA VAL A 161 0.17 11.89 3.86
C VAL A 161 -1.34 12.09 3.88
N GLU A 162 -1.88 12.90 2.96
CA GLU A 162 -3.32 13.00 2.71
C GLU A 162 -3.65 12.06 1.54
N LEU A 163 -4.50 11.06 1.78
CA LEU A 163 -4.95 10.07 0.80
C LEU A 163 -6.48 10.06 0.73
N THR A 164 -7.05 9.49 -0.33
CA THR A 164 -8.49 9.18 -0.34
C THR A 164 -8.76 7.91 0.47
N GLY A 165 -9.97 7.79 1.01
CA GLY A 165 -10.40 6.61 1.76
C GLY A 165 -10.21 5.28 1.00
N ASP A 166 -10.47 5.30 -0.30
CA ASP A 166 -10.36 4.16 -1.23
C ASP A 166 -8.91 3.77 -1.61
N HIS A 167 -7.89 4.40 -1.04
CA HIS A 167 -6.49 4.20 -1.42
C HIS A 167 -5.84 3.01 -0.67
N PRO A 168 -5.24 2.00 -1.33
CA PRO A 168 -4.64 0.87 -0.62
C PRO A 168 -3.30 1.21 0.02
N VAL A 169 -3.16 0.89 1.31
CA VAL A 169 -1.93 1.05 2.11
C VAL A 169 -1.51 -0.31 2.64
N LEU A 170 -0.21 -0.61 2.63
CA LEU A 170 0.30 -1.90 3.10
C LEU A 170 0.27 -1.98 4.63
N THR A 171 -0.47 -2.96 5.17
CA THR A 171 -0.55 -3.33 6.59
C THR A 171 0.15 -4.67 6.85
N GLU A 172 0.33 -5.03 8.14
CA GLU A 172 0.70 -6.40 8.54
C GLU A 172 -0.33 -7.47 8.11
N ARG A 173 -1.51 -7.05 7.61
CA ARG A 173 -2.59 -7.89 7.07
C ARG A 173 -2.68 -7.87 5.52
N GLY A 174 -1.72 -7.24 4.84
CA GLY A 174 -1.75 -6.98 3.39
C GLY A 174 -2.24 -5.56 3.03
N TYR A 175 -2.57 -5.31 1.76
CA TYR A 175 -3.09 -4.00 1.33
C TYR A 175 -4.54 -3.80 1.80
N VAL A 176 -4.79 -2.70 2.52
CA VAL A 176 -6.10 -2.32 3.08
C VAL A 176 -6.43 -0.87 2.67
N PRO A 177 -7.67 -0.53 2.26
CA PRO A 177 -8.08 0.85 2.02
C PRO A 177 -7.94 1.72 3.28
N VAL A 178 -7.53 2.98 3.14
CA VAL A 178 -7.36 3.88 4.31
C VAL A 178 -8.61 3.98 5.18
N GLU A 179 -9.80 3.95 4.58
CA GLU A 179 -11.07 4.07 5.31
C GLU A 179 -11.51 2.81 6.07
N GLU A 180 -10.82 1.68 5.85
CA GLU A 180 -10.99 0.43 6.59
C GLU A 180 -9.92 0.23 7.70
N LEU A 181 -8.88 1.07 7.74
CA LEU A 181 -7.84 1.01 8.77
C LEU A 181 -8.40 1.39 10.15
N ALA A 182 -8.15 0.54 11.15
CA ALA A 182 -8.62 0.71 12.51
C ALA A 182 -7.52 1.26 13.45
N ALA A 183 -7.94 1.80 14.60
CA ALA A 183 -6.99 2.19 15.64
C ALA A 183 -6.26 0.96 16.21
N GLY A 184 -4.95 0.87 15.95
CA GLY A 184 -4.13 -0.29 16.28
C GLY A 184 -3.69 -1.11 15.05
N ASP A 185 -4.17 -0.80 13.85
CA ASP A 185 -3.51 -1.30 12.63
C ASP A 185 -2.10 -0.71 12.51
N ARG A 186 -1.18 -1.56 12.06
CA ARG A 186 0.21 -1.19 11.79
C ARG A 186 0.48 -1.27 10.30
N VAL A 187 1.02 -0.19 9.74
CA VAL A 187 1.28 -0.02 8.31
C VAL A 187 2.77 0.12 8.02
N ALA A 188 3.19 -0.36 6.85
CA ALA A 188 4.56 -0.31 6.38
C ALA A 188 5.00 1.15 6.20
N THR A 189 5.98 1.58 6.99
CA THR A 189 6.33 3.00 7.09
C THR A 189 7.18 3.55 5.94
N GLY A 190 7.63 2.67 5.04
CA GLY A 190 8.66 3.00 4.05
C GLY A 190 10.03 3.32 4.67
N GLN A 191 10.26 2.83 5.89
CA GLN A 191 11.52 2.98 6.63
C GLN A 191 11.87 1.62 7.21
N GLY A 192 13.14 1.23 7.12
CA GLY A 192 13.59 -0.11 7.48
C GLY A 192 14.88 -0.11 8.28
N LEU A 193 15.42 -1.31 8.47
CA LEU A 193 16.82 -1.58 8.81
C LEU A 193 17.24 -2.84 8.06
N SER A 194 18.50 -2.96 7.66
CA SER A 194 19.04 -4.28 7.31
C SER A 194 18.85 -5.27 8.47
N PRO A 195 18.58 -6.56 8.23
CA PRO A 195 18.59 -7.59 9.27
C PRO A 195 19.82 -7.52 10.19
N LEU A 196 21.01 -7.21 9.65
CA LEU A 196 22.21 -6.90 10.44
C LEU A 196 22.01 -5.72 11.40
N ALA A 197 21.63 -4.54 10.90
CA ALA A 197 21.47 -3.35 11.74
C ALA A 197 20.31 -3.53 12.74
N PHE A 198 19.22 -4.21 12.35
CA PHE A 198 18.12 -4.57 13.24
C PHE A 198 18.62 -5.44 14.40
N ASP A 199 19.36 -6.51 14.11
CA ASP A 199 19.90 -7.43 15.11
C ASP A 199 20.86 -6.72 16.07
N VAL A 200 21.76 -5.89 15.55
CA VAL A 200 22.77 -5.18 16.35
C VAL A 200 22.14 -4.06 17.19
N VAL A 201 21.13 -3.35 16.67
CA VAL A 201 20.33 -2.41 17.46
C VAL A 201 19.60 -3.16 18.57
N CYS A 202 18.91 -4.26 18.28
CA CYS A 202 18.15 -5.01 19.28
C CYS A 202 19.05 -5.59 20.38
N GLY A 203 20.17 -6.23 20.01
CA GLY A 203 21.15 -6.75 20.97
C GLY A 203 21.78 -5.66 21.83
N THR A 204 22.17 -4.53 21.22
CA THR A 204 22.74 -3.38 21.94
C THR A 204 21.70 -2.74 22.87
N VAL A 205 20.44 -2.65 22.46
CA VAL A 205 19.36 -2.13 23.29
C VAL A 205 18.99 -3.10 24.41
N LEU A 206 19.11 -4.42 24.23
CA LEU A 206 19.02 -5.38 25.33
C LEU A 206 20.18 -5.19 26.33
N GLY A 207 21.40 -4.92 25.83
CA GLY A 207 22.60 -4.59 26.61
C GLY A 207 22.68 -3.12 27.06
N ASP A 208 23.86 -2.51 26.81
CA ASP A 208 24.28 -1.20 27.36
C ASP A 208 23.61 0.02 26.70
N GLY A 209 22.93 -0.19 25.58
CA GLY A 209 22.43 0.85 24.69
C GLY A 209 21.15 1.56 25.15
N HIS A 210 21.02 2.80 24.67
CA HIS A 210 19.83 3.63 24.85
C HIS A 210 19.34 4.28 23.55
N LEU A 211 18.05 4.08 23.24
CA LEU A 211 17.36 4.81 22.16
C LEU A 211 16.78 6.13 22.69
N ASN A 212 17.29 7.27 22.20
CA ASN A 212 16.99 8.59 22.75
C ASN A 212 15.51 8.99 22.60
N SER A 213 14.88 9.40 23.71
CA SER A 213 13.44 9.72 23.77
C SER A 213 13.00 10.91 22.92
N ARG A 214 13.88 11.87 22.63
CA ARG A 214 13.58 13.04 21.80
C ARG A 214 14.03 12.83 20.36
N SER A 215 15.30 12.52 20.13
CA SER A 215 15.91 12.61 18.80
C SER A 215 16.12 11.28 18.06
N ALA A 216 15.68 10.12 18.60
CA ALA A 216 15.69 8.83 17.87
C ALA A 216 17.05 8.42 17.28
N HIS A 217 18.13 8.64 18.05
CA HIS A 217 19.42 7.99 17.85
C HIS A 217 19.55 6.81 18.82
N LEU A 218 20.33 5.79 18.44
CA LEU A 218 20.94 4.87 19.40
C LEU A 218 22.20 5.53 19.96
N SER A 219 22.50 5.27 21.23
CA SER A 219 23.78 5.63 21.85
C SER A 219 24.17 4.59 22.90
N PHE A 220 25.44 4.27 22.97
CA PHE A 220 26.04 3.33 23.91
C PHE A 220 27.47 3.78 24.26
N SER A 221 28.10 3.22 25.28
CA SER A 221 29.40 3.72 25.75
C SER A 221 30.21 2.69 26.51
N HIS A 222 31.39 2.36 25.96
CA HIS A 222 32.32 1.39 26.57
C HIS A 222 33.52 2.10 27.21
N SER A 223 34.16 1.42 28.15
CA SER A 223 35.47 1.85 28.67
C SER A 223 36.56 1.83 27.59
N ASP A 224 37.61 2.62 27.77
CA ASP A 224 38.87 2.57 27.01
C ASP A 224 39.35 1.15 26.67
N ARG A 225 39.27 0.21 27.62
CA ARG A 225 39.62 -1.22 27.47
C ARG A 225 38.80 -2.00 26.43
N GLN A 226 37.70 -1.43 25.95
CA GLN A 226 36.79 -2.02 24.97
C GLN A 226 36.62 -1.13 23.74
N THR A 227 37.58 -0.23 23.47
CA THR A 227 37.59 0.66 22.30
C THR A 227 37.36 -0.09 20.99
N GLU A 228 38.05 -1.22 20.78
CA GLU A 228 37.92 -2.05 19.57
C GLU A 228 36.49 -2.60 19.40
N TYR A 229 35.85 -3.03 20.49
CA TYR A 229 34.46 -3.50 20.46
C TYR A 229 33.45 -2.35 20.22
N ALA A 230 33.74 -1.15 20.74
CA ALA A 230 32.92 0.03 20.47
C ALA A 230 32.98 0.45 18.99
N VAL A 231 34.18 0.44 18.38
CA VAL A 231 34.36 0.69 16.94
C VAL A 231 33.68 -0.39 16.11
N PHE A 232 33.88 -1.67 16.44
CA PHE A 232 33.19 -2.79 15.78
C PHE A 232 31.66 -2.64 15.80
N LYS A 233 31.05 -2.30 16.96
CA LYS A 233 29.61 -2.02 17.02
C LYS A 233 29.21 -0.78 16.20
N ALA A 234 30.10 0.21 16.01
CA ALA A 234 29.84 1.35 15.15
C ALA A 234 29.88 0.97 13.66
N GLU A 235 30.84 0.16 13.23
CA GLU A 235 30.96 -0.34 11.85
C GLU A 235 29.74 -1.15 11.42
N LEU A 236 29.26 -2.07 12.27
CA LEU A 236 28.01 -2.82 12.02
C LEU A 236 26.74 -1.94 11.99
N LEU A 237 26.84 -0.70 12.49
CA LEU A 237 25.78 0.32 12.45
C LEU A 237 26.08 1.42 11.42
N GLY A 238 26.92 1.14 10.42
CA GLY A 238 27.29 2.07 9.34
C GLY A 238 26.10 2.58 8.53
N GLU A 239 25.08 1.73 8.30
CA GLU A 239 23.79 2.10 7.70
C GLU A 239 23.13 3.29 8.44
N LEU A 240 23.27 3.31 9.76
CA LEU A 240 22.71 4.33 10.65
C LEU A 240 23.67 5.52 10.88
N GLY A 241 24.78 5.59 10.13
CA GLY A 241 25.78 6.66 10.24
C GLY A 241 26.37 6.79 11.64
N ALA A 242 26.68 5.65 12.29
CA ALA A 242 27.32 5.63 13.60
C ALA A 242 28.63 6.42 13.63
N ARG A 243 28.89 7.08 14.76
CA ARG A 243 30.12 7.81 15.04
C ARG A 243 30.53 7.64 16.50
N GLU A 244 31.78 7.27 16.69
CA GLU A 244 32.50 7.19 17.94
C GLU A 244 33.11 8.53 18.34
N ASN A 245 33.13 8.83 19.64
CA ASN A 245 33.82 9.98 20.23
C ASN A 245 34.44 9.55 21.57
N ALA A 246 35.77 9.67 21.70
CA ALA A 246 36.45 9.47 22.97
C ALA A 246 36.18 10.65 23.92
N THR A 247 35.60 10.38 25.08
CA THR A 247 35.21 11.39 26.07
C THR A 247 35.76 11.04 27.45
N ALA A 248 36.34 12.03 28.15
CA ALA A 248 36.73 11.88 29.54
C ALA A 248 35.50 12.04 30.46
N LEU A 249 35.07 10.96 31.11
CA LEU A 249 33.97 10.94 32.07
C LEU A 249 34.50 10.97 33.50
N ALA A 250 34.02 11.91 34.31
CA ALA A 250 34.33 11.93 35.74
C ALA A 250 33.72 10.70 36.45
N ALA A 251 34.52 10.04 37.30
CA ALA A 251 34.14 8.82 38.02
C ALA A 251 32.93 9.01 38.96
N VAL A 252 32.75 10.24 39.45
CA VAL A 252 31.62 10.72 40.24
C VAL A 252 31.37 12.17 39.81
N ALA A 253 30.11 12.63 39.83
CA ALA A 253 29.81 14.04 39.56
C ALA A 253 30.56 14.96 40.53
N GLY A 254 31.46 15.81 40.01
CA GLY A 254 32.32 16.68 40.79
C GLY A 254 33.62 16.04 41.32
N GLY A 255 33.95 14.80 40.94
CA GLY A 255 35.20 14.13 41.33
C GLY A 255 36.35 14.37 40.35
N GLU A 256 37.58 14.45 40.86
CA GLU A 256 38.80 14.72 40.08
C GLU A 256 39.25 13.55 39.18
N LYS A 257 38.91 12.31 39.53
CA LYS A 257 39.25 11.13 38.71
C LYS A 257 38.35 11.07 37.49
N ALA A 258 38.95 11.07 36.31
CA ALA A 258 38.26 10.81 35.05
C ALA A 258 38.76 9.51 34.41
N TYR A 259 37.87 8.84 33.67
CA TYR A 259 38.15 7.69 32.82
C TYR A 259 37.82 8.04 31.37
N VAL A 260 38.58 7.52 30.41
CA VAL A 260 38.23 7.65 29.00
C VAL A 260 37.18 6.60 28.66
N ALA A 261 36.08 7.03 28.06
CA ALA A 261 35.05 6.17 27.51
C ALA A 261 34.86 6.48 26.02
N VAL A 262 34.62 5.45 25.22
CA VAL A 262 34.27 5.57 23.80
C VAL A 262 32.76 5.59 23.71
N GLN A 263 32.19 6.78 23.48
CA GLN A 263 30.76 6.93 23.26
C GLN A 263 30.46 6.80 21.77
N VAL A 264 29.57 5.88 21.40
CA VAL A 264 29.08 5.72 20.03
C VAL A 264 27.66 6.25 19.93
N ARG A 265 27.34 6.95 18.83
CA ARG A 265 26.00 7.45 18.54
C ARG A 265 25.70 7.39 17.04
N THR A 266 24.52 6.91 16.68
CA THR A 266 24.01 6.91 15.30
C THR A 266 23.59 8.32 14.85
N LEU A 267 23.26 8.49 13.57
CA LEU A 267 22.35 9.55 13.14
C LEU A 267 20.92 9.28 13.65
N ALA A 268 20.02 10.25 13.46
CA ALA A 268 18.61 10.11 13.83
C ALA A 268 17.89 9.33 12.73
N HIS A 269 17.25 8.20 13.06
CA HIS A 269 16.57 7.37 12.08
C HIS A 269 15.16 6.99 12.52
N ARG A 270 14.20 6.92 11.58
CA ARG A 270 12.79 6.64 11.93
C ARG A 270 12.61 5.24 12.49
N ALA A 271 13.33 4.24 11.96
CA ALA A 271 13.31 2.87 12.48
C ALA A 271 13.73 2.80 13.97
N LEU A 272 14.73 3.58 14.39
CA LEU A 272 15.13 3.70 15.79
C LEU A 272 14.05 4.38 16.65
N GLY A 273 13.23 5.26 16.04
CA GLY A 273 12.04 5.83 16.66
C GLY A 273 10.86 4.85 16.77
N ILE A 274 10.75 3.89 15.84
CA ILE A 274 9.79 2.78 15.90
C ILE A 274 10.19 1.86 17.05
N LEU A 275 11.35 1.20 16.94
CA LEU A 275 11.92 0.27 17.93
C LEU A 275 11.96 0.85 19.35
N ARG A 276 12.15 2.18 19.49
CA ARG A 276 12.13 2.81 20.81
C ARG A 276 10.83 2.53 21.58
N ARG A 277 9.66 2.49 20.95
CA ARG A 277 8.39 2.39 21.70
C ARG A 277 8.15 0.98 22.18
N ASP A 278 8.47 0.00 21.34
CA ASP A 278 8.53 -1.42 21.67
C ASP A 278 9.43 -1.67 22.88
N PHE A 279 10.66 -1.13 22.87
CA PHE A 279 11.64 -1.30 23.97
C PHE A 279 11.47 -0.32 25.15
N TYR A 280 10.59 0.69 25.07
CA TYR A 280 10.41 1.68 26.13
C TYR A 280 8.98 2.20 26.26
N ALA A 281 8.29 1.75 27.30
CA ALA A 281 7.11 2.39 27.85
C ALA A 281 7.54 3.48 28.90
N PRO A 282 7.24 3.45 30.22
CA PRO A 282 7.80 4.45 31.14
C PRO A 282 9.29 4.18 31.49
N LYS A 283 9.76 2.96 31.25
CA LYS A 283 11.13 2.46 31.43
C LYS A 283 11.50 1.51 30.28
N LYS A 284 12.74 1.03 30.26
CA LYS A 284 13.20 -0.09 29.40
C LYS A 284 12.34 -1.32 29.67
N VAL A 285 11.93 -2.02 28.61
CA VAL A 285 11.18 -3.29 28.61
C VAL A 285 11.68 -4.17 27.46
N VAL A 286 11.31 -5.45 27.45
CA VAL A 286 11.57 -6.40 26.37
C VAL A 286 10.28 -6.62 25.58
N PRO A 287 10.22 -6.21 24.29
CA PRO A 287 9.04 -6.43 23.45
C PRO A 287 8.69 -7.92 23.37
N ALA A 288 7.41 -8.28 23.45
CA ALA A 288 6.98 -9.69 23.42
C ALA A 288 7.50 -10.45 22.18
N TRP A 289 7.64 -9.78 21.04
CA TRP A 289 8.18 -10.33 19.80
C TRP A 289 9.67 -10.73 19.87
N ILE A 290 10.43 -10.28 20.88
CA ILE A 290 11.81 -10.76 21.11
C ILE A 290 11.82 -12.26 21.42
N ALA A 291 10.77 -12.83 22.02
CA ALA A 291 10.67 -14.28 22.18
C ALA A 291 10.73 -15.02 20.83
N ASP A 292 10.32 -14.36 19.73
CA ASP A 292 10.18 -14.99 18.41
C ASP A 292 11.18 -14.50 17.34
N ARG A 293 11.82 -13.33 17.52
CA ARG A 293 12.91 -12.82 16.66
C ARG A 293 14.32 -12.96 17.27
N LEU A 294 14.49 -13.28 18.57
CA LEU A 294 15.83 -13.44 19.16
C LEU A 294 16.64 -14.51 18.42
N ASN A 295 17.79 -14.11 17.89
CA ASN A 295 18.69 -14.95 17.12
C ASN A 295 20.14 -14.89 17.65
N ALA A 296 21.03 -15.70 17.07
CA ALA A 296 22.43 -15.76 17.47
C ALA A 296 23.19 -14.43 17.35
N ARG A 297 22.85 -13.59 16.34
CA ARG A 297 23.47 -12.28 16.09
C ARG A 297 23.08 -11.28 17.20
N MET A 298 21.79 -11.18 17.51
CA MET A 298 21.27 -10.38 18.64
C MET A 298 21.87 -10.83 19.98
N LEU A 299 21.88 -12.15 20.23
CA LEU A 299 22.35 -12.74 21.47
C LEU A 299 23.86 -12.55 21.67
N ALA A 300 24.65 -12.62 20.60
CA ALA A 300 26.09 -12.34 20.65
C ALA A 300 26.37 -10.91 21.12
N ILE A 301 25.68 -9.91 20.55
CA ILE A 301 25.83 -8.51 20.96
C ILE A 301 25.41 -8.31 22.42
N TRP A 302 24.22 -8.81 22.81
CA TRP A 302 23.73 -8.68 24.18
C TRP A 302 24.64 -9.38 25.22
N PHE A 303 25.20 -10.54 24.89
CA PHE A 303 26.17 -11.25 25.74
C PHE A 303 27.54 -10.56 25.77
N MET A 304 27.97 -9.96 24.66
CA MET A 304 29.19 -9.13 24.64
C MET A 304 29.03 -7.85 25.46
N ASP A 305 27.81 -7.33 25.63
CA ASP A 305 27.53 -6.25 26.59
C ASP A 305 27.45 -6.79 28.03
N ASP A 306 26.31 -7.41 28.41
CA ASP A 306 25.95 -7.75 29.80
C ASP A 306 26.33 -9.18 30.25
N GLY A 307 26.84 -10.01 29.33
CA GLY A 307 27.22 -11.41 29.57
C GLY A 307 28.64 -11.61 30.11
N TYR A 308 28.86 -12.72 30.82
CA TYR A 308 30.19 -13.16 31.27
C TYR A 308 30.23 -14.68 31.54
N THR A 309 31.29 -15.35 31.09
CA THR A 309 31.58 -16.76 31.45
C THR A 309 32.53 -16.83 32.63
N ARG A 310 32.04 -17.35 33.76
CA ARG A 310 32.81 -17.49 34.99
C ARG A 310 33.64 -18.78 34.95
N ILE A 311 34.87 -18.67 34.47
CA ILE A 311 35.90 -19.71 34.66
C ILE A 311 36.15 -19.89 36.17
N ARG A 312 36.22 -21.13 36.63
CA ARG A 312 36.40 -21.49 38.04
C ARG A 312 37.74 -22.20 38.24
N PRO A 313 38.43 -22.01 39.38
CA PRO A 313 39.62 -22.77 39.71
C PRO A 313 39.29 -24.27 39.93
N GLU A 314 40.33 -25.09 40.06
CA GLU A 314 40.24 -26.52 40.41
C GLU A 314 39.51 -27.39 39.36
N GLY A 315 39.55 -27.00 38.08
CA GLY A 315 38.97 -27.79 36.98
C GLY A 315 37.43 -27.86 37.00
N ARG A 316 36.77 -26.99 37.78
CA ARG A 316 35.31 -26.90 37.83
C ARG A 316 34.79 -26.29 36.53
N GLN A 317 33.75 -26.89 35.96
CA GLN A 317 33.14 -26.46 34.69
C GLN A 317 32.78 -24.95 34.68
N PRO A 318 33.07 -24.22 33.60
CA PRO A 318 32.65 -22.82 33.45
C PRO A 318 31.13 -22.69 33.45
N LEU A 319 30.63 -21.53 33.89
CA LEU A 319 29.19 -21.19 33.81
C LEU A 319 29.01 -19.76 33.30
N ALA A 320 28.14 -19.58 32.32
CA ALA A 320 27.75 -18.28 31.81
C ALA A 320 26.63 -17.65 32.65
N GLU A 321 26.66 -16.32 32.74
CA GLU A 321 25.59 -15.50 33.29
C GLU A 321 25.45 -14.19 32.50
N ILE A 322 24.23 -13.69 32.37
CA ILE A 322 23.91 -12.36 31.80
C ILE A 322 23.33 -11.49 32.90
N ALA A 323 23.79 -10.25 33.03
CA ALA A 323 23.19 -9.26 33.93
C ALA A 323 21.84 -8.77 33.39
N THR A 324 20.80 -8.81 34.22
CA THR A 324 19.42 -8.47 33.84
C THR A 324 18.70 -7.62 34.88
N VAL A 325 19.45 -6.89 35.72
CA VAL A 325 18.94 -6.05 36.83
C VAL A 325 18.00 -4.91 36.34
N SER A 326 18.07 -4.57 35.07
CA SER A 326 17.25 -3.57 34.38
C SER A 326 15.88 -4.08 33.90
N PHE A 327 15.61 -5.38 34.00
CA PHE A 327 14.42 -6.06 33.47
C PHE A 327 13.52 -6.62 34.57
N SER A 328 12.22 -6.71 34.28
CA SER A 328 11.19 -7.30 35.16
C SER A 328 11.09 -8.83 34.98
N ASP A 329 10.37 -9.50 35.89
CA ASP A 329 10.13 -10.95 35.78
C ASP A 329 9.34 -11.34 34.51
N GLU A 330 8.53 -10.43 33.96
CA GLU A 330 7.80 -10.61 32.69
C GLU A 330 8.74 -10.50 31.49
N ASP A 331 9.56 -9.45 31.44
CA ASP A 331 10.64 -9.29 30.45
C ASP A 331 11.53 -10.55 30.41
N LEU A 332 11.85 -11.08 31.60
CA LEU A 332 12.65 -12.29 31.75
C LEU A 332 11.95 -13.55 31.21
N GLN A 333 10.62 -13.66 31.27
CA GLN A 333 9.92 -14.76 30.58
C GLN A 333 10.01 -14.63 29.05
N VAL A 334 9.96 -13.40 28.50
CA VAL A 334 10.13 -13.17 27.06
C VAL A 334 11.54 -13.61 26.61
N LEU A 335 12.57 -13.18 27.34
CA LEU A 335 13.96 -13.54 27.07
C LEU A 335 14.21 -15.05 27.20
N LEU A 336 13.66 -15.70 28.24
CA LEU A 336 13.81 -17.15 28.43
C LEU A 336 13.12 -17.97 27.32
N ARG A 337 11.98 -17.52 26.78
CA ARG A 337 11.36 -18.18 25.61
C ARG A 337 12.23 -18.06 24.35
N GLY A 338 12.82 -16.89 24.11
CA GLY A 338 13.76 -16.69 23.00
C GLY A 338 15.01 -17.57 23.12
N LEU A 339 15.60 -17.64 24.32
CA LEU A 339 16.75 -18.51 24.60
C LEU A 339 16.41 -20.00 24.40
N ALA A 340 15.24 -20.44 24.86
CA ALA A 340 14.78 -21.82 24.67
C ALA A 340 14.58 -22.16 23.17
N ARG A 341 14.10 -21.22 22.35
CA ARG A 341 14.03 -21.38 20.88
C ARG A 341 15.41 -21.51 20.21
N LEU A 342 16.48 -21.01 20.84
CA LEU A 342 17.87 -21.20 20.42
C LEU A 342 18.52 -22.45 21.04
N GLY A 343 17.74 -23.31 21.72
CA GLY A 343 18.23 -24.53 22.36
C GLY A 343 18.94 -24.31 23.70
N LEU A 344 18.78 -23.14 24.34
CA LEU A 344 19.52 -22.77 25.54
C LEU A 344 18.65 -22.81 26.79
N SER A 345 19.03 -23.61 27.79
CA SER A 345 18.42 -23.61 29.12
C SER A 345 19.00 -22.47 29.97
N GLY A 346 18.13 -21.54 30.36
CA GLY A 346 18.46 -20.39 31.21
C GLY A 346 17.57 -20.34 32.44
N LYS A 347 18.09 -19.84 33.57
CA LYS A 347 17.33 -19.61 34.80
C LYS A 347 17.52 -18.18 35.30
N ALA A 348 16.45 -17.39 35.24
CA ALA A 348 16.40 -16.08 35.88
C ALA A 348 16.44 -16.20 37.42
N SER A 349 17.31 -15.42 38.06
CA SER A 349 17.41 -15.31 39.52
C SER A 349 18.27 -14.10 39.92
N ARG A 350 17.87 -13.36 40.96
CA ARG A 350 18.68 -12.26 41.56
C ARG A 350 19.20 -11.21 40.55
N GLY A 351 18.38 -10.86 39.55
CA GLY A 351 18.73 -9.88 38.51
C GLY A 351 19.79 -10.37 37.52
N ARG A 352 19.89 -11.70 37.32
CA ARG A 352 20.70 -12.34 36.29
C ARG A 352 19.96 -13.50 35.63
N ILE A 353 20.32 -13.84 34.40
CA ILE A 353 20.04 -15.16 33.82
C ILE A 353 21.30 -16.00 33.98
N TYR A 354 21.17 -17.19 34.56
CA TYR A 354 22.24 -18.18 34.70
C TYR A 354 22.03 -19.33 33.72
N PHE A 355 23.10 -19.79 33.10
CA PHE A 355 23.11 -20.99 32.26
C PHE A 355 23.72 -22.17 33.04
N ASP A 356 23.27 -23.39 32.77
CA ASP A 356 23.92 -24.61 33.24
C ASP A 356 25.18 -24.93 32.40
N VAL A 357 25.89 -26.02 32.71
CA VAL A 357 27.16 -26.37 32.05
C VAL A 357 26.97 -26.61 30.55
N GLU A 358 25.93 -27.37 30.19
CA GLU A 358 25.59 -27.71 28.81
C GLU A 358 25.20 -26.45 28.04
N SER A 359 24.29 -25.64 28.60
CA SER A 359 23.82 -24.39 27.99
C SER A 359 24.89 -23.30 27.94
N THR A 360 25.87 -23.31 28.84
CA THR A 360 27.04 -22.40 28.78
C THR A 360 27.91 -22.71 27.55
N LYS A 361 28.11 -23.99 27.25
CA LYS A 361 28.84 -24.42 26.06
C LYS A 361 28.02 -24.19 24.79
N ALA A 362 26.74 -24.57 24.77
CA ALA A 362 25.85 -24.33 23.64
C ALA A 362 25.66 -22.83 23.32
N LEU A 363 25.54 -21.97 24.34
CA LEU A 363 25.51 -20.51 24.19
C LEU A 363 26.78 -20.02 23.49
N SER A 364 27.94 -20.48 23.96
CA SER A 364 29.22 -20.11 23.36
C SER A 364 29.34 -20.60 21.92
N GLU A 365 28.90 -21.83 21.62
CA GLU A 365 28.93 -22.40 20.26
C GLU A 365 27.98 -21.67 19.31
N CYS A 366 26.83 -21.19 19.82
CA CYS A 366 25.86 -20.37 19.09
C CYS A 366 26.41 -18.97 18.74
N ILE A 367 27.07 -18.28 19.68
CA ILE A 367 27.50 -16.89 19.48
C ILE A 367 28.93 -16.73 18.95
N ALA A 368 29.83 -17.70 19.13
CA ALA A 368 31.26 -17.56 18.80
C ALA A 368 31.58 -17.09 17.36
N PRO A 369 30.80 -17.43 16.30
CA PRO A 369 31.00 -16.89 14.95
C PRO A 369 30.83 -15.37 14.86
N TYR A 370 30.11 -14.75 15.80
CA TYR A 370 29.77 -13.33 15.80
C TYR A 370 30.62 -12.49 16.79
N VAL A 371 31.50 -13.14 17.57
CA VAL A 371 32.31 -12.50 18.62
C VAL A 371 33.73 -12.21 18.10
N PRO A 372 34.11 -10.93 17.87
CA PRO A 372 35.44 -10.55 17.40
C PRO A 372 36.50 -10.73 18.49
N GLU A 373 37.77 -10.78 18.09
CA GLU A 373 38.93 -11.14 18.94
C GLU A 373 38.93 -10.45 20.30
N ALA A 374 38.75 -9.13 20.32
CA ALA A 374 38.72 -8.29 21.53
C ALA A 374 37.71 -8.71 22.61
N MET A 375 36.73 -9.55 22.28
CA MET A 375 35.65 -9.99 23.18
C MET A 375 35.58 -11.52 23.38
N ARG A 376 36.47 -12.30 22.75
CA ARG A 376 36.44 -13.77 22.79
C ARG A 376 36.63 -14.37 24.18
N TYR A 377 37.34 -13.66 25.06
CA TYR A 377 37.56 -14.01 26.47
C TYR A 377 36.26 -14.19 27.29
N LYS A 378 35.10 -13.75 26.78
CA LYS A 378 33.78 -14.00 27.40
C LYS A 378 33.21 -15.39 27.08
N LEU A 379 33.75 -16.14 26.11
CA LEU A 379 33.26 -17.45 25.66
C LEU A 379 33.70 -18.59 26.60
N HIS A 380 33.15 -19.79 26.38
CA HIS A 380 33.68 -21.04 26.94
C HIS A 380 35.05 -21.37 26.29
N PRO A 381 36.13 -21.65 27.05
CA PRO A 381 37.49 -21.79 26.50
C PRO A 381 37.66 -22.85 25.39
N GLU A 382 36.99 -24.00 25.49
CA GLU A 382 37.01 -25.03 24.43
C GLU A 382 36.38 -24.56 23.10
N VAL A 383 35.52 -23.55 23.16
CA VAL A 383 34.80 -23.01 22.01
C VAL A 383 35.57 -21.81 21.44
N GLU A 384 36.10 -20.95 22.32
CA GLU A 384 37.05 -19.89 21.99
C GLU A 384 38.20 -20.40 21.12
N ALA A 385 38.80 -21.54 21.49
CA ALA A 385 39.91 -22.17 20.79
C ALA A 385 39.52 -22.94 19.50
N ARG A 386 38.22 -23.13 19.20
CA ARG A 386 37.75 -24.06 18.16
C ARG A 386 36.83 -23.42 17.10
N VAL A 387 36.00 -22.44 17.47
CA VAL A 387 34.98 -21.85 16.60
C VAL A 387 35.37 -20.38 16.31
N PRO A 388 36.03 -20.09 15.18
CA PRO A 388 36.56 -18.74 14.90
C PRO A 388 35.43 -17.72 14.68
N PHE A 389 35.81 -16.43 14.75
CA PHE A 389 34.99 -15.32 14.27
C PHE A 389 34.80 -15.42 12.74
N ASP A 390 33.59 -15.12 12.27
CA ASP A 390 33.15 -15.28 10.88
C ASP A 390 32.48 -13.99 10.36
N PRO A 391 33.25 -13.03 9.80
CA PRO A 391 32.71 -11.76 9.31
C PRO A 391 31.77 -11.92 8.10
N SER A 392 31.67 -13.09 7.47
CA SER A 392 30.68 -13.32 6.41
C SER A 392 29.24 -13.33 6.94
N ARG A 393 29.05 -13.55 8.24
CA ARG A 393 27.74 -13.50 8.93
C ARG A 393 27.31 -12.10 9.37
N LEU A 394 28.17 -11.11 9.10
CA LEU A 394 28.01 -9.71 9.49
C LEU A 394 28.09 -8.78 8.27
N GLN A 395 27.73 -9.29 7.09
CA GLN A 395 27.52 -8.46 5.91
C GLN A 395 26.18 -7.73 5.98
N PRO A 396 26.08 -6.51 5.43
CA PRO A 396 24.80 -5.82 5.32
C PRO A 396 23.89 -6.55 4.33
N GLU A 397 22.60 -6.53 4.66
CA GLU A 397 21.50 -7.17 3.93
C GLU A 397 20.49 -6.08 3.52
N ASP A 398 19.61 -6.32 2.54
CA ASP A 398 18.65 -5.27 2.12
C ASP A 398 17.68 -4.88 3.26
N PRO A 399 17.30 -3.59 3.44
CA PRO A 399 16.50 -3.19 4.59
C PRO A 399 15.05 -3.71 4.59
N GLU A 400 14.70 -4.57 5.55
CA GLU A 400 13.31 -4.96 5.84
C GLU A 400 12.48 -3.74 6.27
N VAL A 401 11.28 -3.55 5.72
CA VAL A 401 10.38 -2.47 6.16
C VAL A 401 9.89 -2.68 7.60
N LEU A 402 9.83 -1.60 8.39
CA LEU A 402 9.21 -1.62 9.70
C LEU A 402 7.79 -1.04 9.67
N TYR A 403 6.92 -1.65 10.48
CA TYR A 403 5.51 -1.31 10.62
C TYR A 403 5.24 -0.45 11.86
N ASP A 404 4.34 0.53 11.75
CA ASP A 404 4.02 1.47 12.84
C ASP A 404 2.50 1.70 12.99
N ASP A 405 2.06 1.95 14.23
CA ASP A 405 0.73 2.38 14.61
C ASP A 405 0.29 3.56 13.73
N VAL A 406 -0.76 3.36 12.94
CA VAL A 406 -1.37 4.44 12.15
C VAL A 406 -2.20 5.36 13.04
N GLN A 407 -2.11 6.67 12.78
CA GLN A 407 -3.01 7.69 13.30
C GLN A 407 -3.70 8.34 12.12
N ILE A 408 -5.04 8.28 12.11
CA ILE A 408 -5.88 8.68 10.98
C ILE A 408 -6.75 9.86 11.42
N ASP A 409 -6.47 11.05 10.89
CA ASP A 409 -7.41 12.17 10.98
C ASP A 409 -8.34 12.11 9.77
N ASP A 410 -9.66 12.16 9.96
CA ASP A 410 -10.54 12.58 8.85
C ASP A 410 -10.36 14.08 8.63
N VAL A 411 -10.04 14.47 7.39
CA VAL A 411 -9.78 15.85 6.99
C VAL A 411 -10.57 16.23 5.73
N THR A 412 -11.62 15.47 5.40
CA THR A 412 -12.48 15.68 4.23
C THR A 412 -12.98 17.14 4.16
N ASP A 413 -13.51 17.67 5.26
CA ASP A 413 -14.02 19.05 5.37
C ASP A 413 -12.97 20.14 5.09
N ARG A 414 -11.67 19.81 5.13
CA ARG A 414 -10.58 20.76 4.84
C ARG A 414 -10.32 20.91 3.35
N HIS A 415 -11.04 20.19 2.49
CA HIS A 415 -10.74 20.06 1.07
C HIS A 415 -12.00 20.18 0.20
N PRO A 416 -12.09 21.20 -0.69
CA PRO A 416 -13.17 21.25 -1.67
C PRO A 416 -13.06 20.09 -2.67
N THR A 417 -14.20 19.73 -3.27
CA THR A 417 -14.38 18.53 -4.11
C THR A 417 -13.60 18.58 -5.44
N ASP A 418 -13.06 19.74 -5.80
CA ASP A 418 -12.20 20.00 -6.97
C ASP A 418 -10.69 19.79 -6.71
N LYS A 419 -10.23 19.80 -5.44
CA LYS A 419 -8.81 19.60 -5.04
C LYS A 419 -8.26 18.24 -5.55
N THR A 420 -6.95 18.02 -5.44
CA THR A 420 -6.17 17.08 -6.27
C THR A 420 -5.08 16.37 -5.31
N PHE A 421 -4.97 15.00 -5.18
CA PHE A 421 -3.78 14.01 -4.87
C PHE A 421 -3.15 13.07 -6.01
N PHE A 422 -1.89 13.18 -6.50
CA PHE A 422 -1.39 12.42 -7.68
C PHE A 422 -1.16 10.97 -7.30
N CYS A 423 -1.05 10.12 -8.32
CA CYS A 423 -0.39 8.83 -8.23
C CYS A 423 0.68 8.70 -9.33
N ILE A 424 1.58 7.75 -9.14
CA ILE A 424 2.57 7.28 -10.11
C ILE A 424 2.37 5.77 -10.31
N ASP A 425 2.81 5.23 -11.44
CA ASP A 425 2.99 3.79 -11.58
C ASP A 425 4.47 3.43 -11.40
N VAL A 426 4.75 2.44 -10.57
CA VAL A 426 6.09 1.85 -10.40
C VAL A 426 6.17 0.48 -11.09
N GLU A 427 7.32 0.19 -11.70
CA GLU A 427 7.60 -1.09 -12.37
C GLU A 427 7.70 -2.27 -11.37
N GLU A 428 7.37 -3.48 -11.84
CA GLU A 428 7.36 -4.76 -11.10
C GLU A 428 6.48 -4.77 -9.84
N THR A 429 6.94 -4.09 -8.81
CA THR A 429 6.43 -3.94 -7.44
C THR A 429 5.05 -3.29 -7.30
N HIS A 430 4.68 -2.42 -8.25
CA HIS A 430 3.42 -1.66 -8.28
C HIS A 430 3.05 -0.88 -7.00
N ASN A 431 4.05 -0.52 -6.19
CA ASN A 431 3.89 0.26 -4.97
C ASN A 431 5.02 1.31 -4.80
N PHE A 432 4.83 2.29 -3.92
CA PHE A 432 5.86 3.28 -3.59
C PHE A 432 5.74 3.83 -2.17
N VAL A 433 6.86 4.30 -1.64
CA VAL A 433 6.96 4.95 -0.33
C VAL A 433 6.48 6.39 -0.38
N THR A 434 5.50 6.71 0.47
CA THR A 434 5.03 8.08 0.75
C THR A 434 5.35 8.50 2.18
N ALA A 435 5.21 9.79 2.48
CA ALA A 435 5.48 10.37 3.80
C ALA A 435 4.62 9.84 4.96
N GLY A 436 3.58 9.05 4.65
CA GLY A 436 2.76 8.31 5.60
C GLY A 436 2.33 6.95 5.05
N GLY A 437 3.22 6.28 4.29
CA GLY A 437 3.14 4.83 4.07
C GLY A 437 3.53 4.32 2.69
N VAL A 438 3.77 3.02 2.62
CA VAL A 438 3.82 2.26 1.36
C VAL A 438 2.41 2.16 0.80
N VAL A 439 2.22 2.64 -0.43
CA VAL A 439 0.92 2.68 -1.10
C VAL A 439 0.97 2.05 -2.49
N HIS A 440 -0.15 1.55 -2.96
CA HIS A 440 -0.27 0.89 -4.26
C HIS A 440 -0.56 1.87 -5.42
N ASN A 441 -0.14 1.52 -6.64
CA ASN A 441 -0.52 2.21 -7.88
C ASN A 441 -2.06 2.34 -8.02
N CYS A 442 -2.57 3.49 -8.47
CA CYS A 442 -4.00 3.77 -8.61
C CYS A 442 -4.56 3.55 -10.03
N ARG A 443 -5.34 2.48 -10.22
CA ARG A 443 -6.13 2.16 -11.43
C ARG A 443 -7.48 1.54 -11.01
N PRO A 444 -8.52 1.42 -11.87
CA PRO A 444 -9.57 0.45 -11.61
C PRO A 444 -8.94 -0.95 -11.56
N PRO A 445 -9.01 -1.69 -10.44
CA PRO A 445 -8.34 -2.97 -10.33
C PRO A 445 -9.00 -4.02 -11.24
N GLY A 446 -8.19 -4.76 -12.00
CA GLY A 446 -8.58 -6.04 -12.60
C GLY A 446 -9.75 -6.06 -13.58
N ASN A 447 -10.05 -4.96 -14.30
CA ASN A 447 -11.30 -4.79 -15.07
C ASN A 447 -12.58 -4.98 -14.23
N ARG A 448 -12.58 -4.52 -12.97
CA ARG A 448 -13.79 -4.54 -12.13
C ARG A 448 -14.96 -3.77 -12.75
N ASP A 449 -16.16 -4.15 -12.32
CA ASP A 449 -17.41 -3.50 -12.63
C ASP A 449 -17.41 -1.97 -12.35
N PRO A 450 -18.21 -1.18 -13.08
CA PRO A 450 -18.44 0.24 -12.80
C PRO A 450 -19.06 0.49 -11.41
N MET A 451 -18.59 1.50 -10.68
CA MET A 451 -19.23 1.95 -9.44
C MET A 451 -20.46 2.85 -9.72
N PRO A 452 -21.41 3.01 -8.78
CA PRO A 452 -22.60 3.84 -9.00
C PRO A 452 -22.29 5.31 -9.32
N ASP A 453 -21.34 5.94 -8.63
CA ASP A 453 -20.91 7.33 -8.89
C ASP A 453 -20.11 7.46 -10.20
N GLU A 454 -19.44 6.39 -10.61
CA GLU A 454 -18.72 6.31 -11.88
C GLU A 454 -19.70 6.32 -13.07
N ILE A 455 -20.86 5.69 -12.89
CA ILE A 455 -21.99 5.70 -13.81
C ILE A 455 -22.70 7.06 -13.79
N GLU A 456 -23.25 7.47 -12.64
CA GLU A 456 -24.09 8.68 -12.47
C GLU A 456 -23.44 9.94 -13.08
N ALA A 457 -22.18 10.20 -12.75
CA ALA A 457 -21.47 11.38 -13.24
C ALA A 457 -21.04 11.31 -14.73
N CYS A 458 -21.43 10.23 -15.44
CA CYS A 458 -21.21 10.03 -16.87
C CYS A 458 -22.47 9.63 -17.67
N GLU A 459 -23.55 9.23 -17.01
CA GLU A 459 -24.88 9.01 -17.57
C GLU A 459 -25.34 10.19 -18.43
N ALA A 460 -25.24 11.41 -17.90
CA ALA A 460 -25.59 12.64 -18.62
C ALA A 460 -24.70 12.95 -19.84
N HIS A 461 -23.60 12.22 -20.06
CA HIS A 461 -22.84 12.25 -21.31
C HIS A 461 -23.36 11.21 -22.31
N LEU A 462 -23.65 10.00 -21.84
CA LEU A 462 -24.22 8.92 -22.63
C LEU A 462 -25.62 9.28 -23.17
N PHE A 463 -26.51 9.80 -22.33
CA PHE A 463 -27.83 10.26 -22.77
C PHE A 463 -27.70 11.42 -23.77
N ARG A 464 -26.73 12.32 -23.58
CA ARG A 464 -26.45 13.38 -24.55
C ARG A 464 -25.87 12.86 -25.87
N GLN A 465 -25.26 11.67 -25.91
CA GLN A 465 -24.90 11.00 -27.16
C GLN A 465 -26.16 10.41 -27.84
N VAL A 466 -27.07 9.76 -27.10
CA VAL A 466 -28.38 9.32 -27.64
C VAL A 466 -29.19 10.50 -28.20
N GLU A 467 -29.21 11.64 -27.49
CA GLU A 467 -29.81 12.90 -27.95
C GLU A 467 -29.20 13.43 -29.26
N LEU A 468 -27.93 13.13 -29.56
CA LEU A 468 -27.22 13.64 -30.73
C LEU A 468 -27.14 12.66 -31.91
N ILE A 469 -27.37 11.36 -31.68
CA ILE A 469 -27.31 10.29 -32.70
C ILE A 469 -28.72 9.90 -33.21
N GLU A 470 -29.74 10.08 -32.38
CA GLU A 470 -31.15 9.68 -32.67
C GLU A 470 -31.37 8.17 -32.96
N PRO A 471 -30.69 7.22 -32.27
CA PRO A 471 -30.78 5.80 -32.61
C PRO A 471 -32.17 5.24 -32.31
N ARG A 472 -32.70 4.43 -33.24
CA ARG A 472 -33.99 3.73 -33.08
C ARG A 472 -33.89 2.51 -32.16
N LEU A 473 -32.73 1.84 -32.16
CA LEU A 473 -32.44 0.64 -31.38
C LEU A 473 -31.15 0.82 -30.58
N VAL A 474 -31.20 0.54 -29.27
CA VAL A 474 -30.05 0.60 -28.36
C VAL A 474 -29.77 -0.79 -27.78
N GLY A 475 -28.72 -1.45 -28.26
CA GLY A 475 -28.25 -2.75 -27.78
C GLY A 475 -27.35 -2.62 -26.56
N THR A 476 -27.78 -3.08 -25.39
CA THR A 476 -26.96 -3.00 -24.17
C THR A 476 -26.13 -4.24 -23.97
N LEU A 477 -24.81 -4.08 -24.01
CA LEU A 477 -23.83 -5.16 -23.89
C LEU A 477 -23.44 -5.33 -22.42
N GLY A 478 -24.17 -6.18 -21.69
CA GLY A 478 -23.90 -6.49 -20.29
C GLY A 478 -24.93 -6.00 -19.29
N ASN A 479 -24.65 -6.23 -18.02
CA ASN A 479 -25.56 -6.03 -16.89
C ASN A 479 -25.63 -4.57 -16.42
N PHE A 480 -24.52 -3.83 -16.43
CA PHE A 480 -24.48 -2.45 -15.96
C PHE A 480 -25.08 -1.47 -16.97
N ALA A 481 -24.75 -1.62 -18.25
CA ALA A 481 -25.41 -0.87 -19.33
C ALA A 481 -26.93 -1.12 -19.35
N THR A 482 -27.35 -2.39 -19.24
CA THR A 482 -28.77 -2.77 -19.21
C THR A 482 -29.52 -2.16 -18.02
N LYS A 483 -28.96 -2.23 -16.80
CA LYS A 483 -29.62 -1.66 -15.61
C LYS A 483 -29.76 -0.14 -15.67
N LEU A 484 -28.75 0.55 -16.19
CA LEU A 484 -28.78 2.00 -16.38
C LEU A 484 -29.87 2.40 -17.38
N LEU A 485 -29.81 1.83 -18.58
CA LEU A 485 -30.62 2.27 -19.72
C LEU A 485 -32.07 1.73 -19.69
N SER A 486 -32.35 0.69 -18.91
CA SER A 486 -33.73 0.21 -18.67
C SER A 486 -34.43 0.91 -17.50
N GLY A 487 -33.68 1.66 -16.67
CA GLY A 487 -34.15 2.19 -15.38
C GLY A 487 -34.54 1.12 -14.33
N LYS A 488 -34.36 -0.16 -14.64
CA LYS A 488 -34.93 -1.30 -13.90
C LYS A 488 -33.80 -2.11 -13.25
N GLN A 489 -33.89 -2.36 -11.95
CA GLN A 489 -32.89 -3.12 -11.17
C GLN A 489 -32.89 -4.65 -11.43
N LEU A 490 -33.46 -5.09 -12.56
CA LEU A 490 -33.47 -6.49 -12.98
C LEU A 490 -32.11 -6.87 -13.56
N GLY A 491 -31.58 -8.05 -13.18
CA GLY A 491 -30.32 -8.57 -13.73
C GLY A 491 -30.49 -9.09 -15.15
N ILE A 492 -29.45 -8.91 -16.00
CA ILE A 492 -29.46 -9.20 -17.44
C ILE A 492 -30.12 -10.55 -17.79
N THR A 493 -29.83 -11.63 -17.06
CA THR A 493 -30.36 -12.99 -17.30
C THR A 493 -31.89 -13.10 -17.30
N ARG A 494 -32.63 -12.11 -16.78
CA ARG A 494 -34.11 -12.07 -16.80
C ARG A 494 -34.71 -11.28 -17.96
N VAL A 495 -33.95 -10.34 -18.53
CA VAL A 495 -34.39 -9.38 -19.57
C VAL A 495 -33.66 -9.57 -20.90
N HIS A 496 -32.67 -10.47 -20.92
CA HIS A 496 -31.90 -10.85 -22.10
C HIS A 496 -32.80 -11.25 -23.28
N GLY A 497 -32.56 -10.66 -24.44
CA GLY A 497 -33.32 -10.91 -25.66
C GLY A 497 -34.78 -10.44 -25.61
N GLN A 498 -35.19 -9.66 -24.60
CA GLN A 498 -36.53 -9.08 -24.50
C GLN A 498 -36.45 -7.58 -24.77
N GLU A 499 -36.93 -7.15 -25.93
CA GLU A 499 -37.00 -5.74 -26.30
C GLU A 499 -37.90 -4.93 -25.34
N GLN A 500 -37.49 -3.69 -25.03
CA GLN A 500 -38.21 -2.79 -24.11
C GLN A 500 -38.24 -1.38 -24.68
N GLN A 501 -39.41 -0.74 -24.73
CA GLN A 501 -39.50 0.70 -24.99
C GLN A 501 -39.02 1.46 -23.75
N VAL A 502 -38.20 2.50 -23.94
CA VAL A 502 -37.68 3.37 -22.88
C VAL A 502 -37.42 4.78 -23.42
N THR A 503 -37.60 5.81 -22.58
CA THR A 503 -37.23 7.19 -22.92
C THR A 503 -35.83 7.51 -22.39
N LEU A 504 -34.88 7.77 -23.28
CA LEU A 504 -33.49 8.12 -22.96
C LEU A 504 -33.15 9.52 -23.49
N GLY A 505 -32.68 10.42 -22.62
CA GLY A 505 -32.39 11.81 -23.00
C GLY A 505 -33.61 12.56 -23.58
N GLY A 506 -34.83 12.12 -23.27
CA GLY A 506 -36.06 12.65 -23.87
C GLY A 506 -36.41 12.10 -25.26
N ARG A 507 -35.78 11.00 -25.70
CA ARG A 507 -36.17 10.24 -26.91
C ARG A 507 -36.64 8.84 -26.55
N ASP A 508 -37.77 8.44 -27.10
CA ASP A 508 -38.24 7.06 -27.03
C ASP A 508 -37.42 6.18 -27.98
N VAL A 509 -36.81 5.14 -27.44
CA VAL A 509 -35.99 4.18 -28.19
C VAL A 509 -36.37 2.76 -27.82
N LEU A 510 -36.08 1.81 -28.72
CA LEU A 510 -36.17 0.39 -28.40
C LEU A 510 -34.86 -0.07 -27.76
N LEU A 511 -34.89 -0.48 -26.50
CA LEU A 511 -33.75 -1.08 -25.80
C LEU A 511 -33.75 -2.60 -26.02
N TYR A 512 -32.58 -3.17 -26.30
CA TYR A 512 -32.41 -4.60 -26.52
C TYR A 512 -31.28 -5.17 -25.65
N PRO A 513 -31.60 -5.84 -24.52
CA PRO A 513 -30.60 -6.35 -23.59
C PRO A 513 -29.86 -7.60 -24.09
N LEU A 514 -28.54 -7.52 -24.16
CA LEU A 514 -27.64 -8.57 -24.65
C LEU A 514 -26.59 -8.94 -23.60
N TYR A 515 -26.08 -10.17 -23.64
CA TYR A 515 -24.89 -10.52 -22.86
C TYR A 515 -23.66 -9.77 -23.41
N HIS A 516 -22.74 -9.38 -22.51
CA HIS A 516 -21.50 -8.74 -22.92
C HIS A 516 -20.62 -9.74 -23.70
N PRO A 517 -20.05 -9.39 -24.88
CA PRO A 517 -19.33 -10.34 -25.74
C PRO A 517 -18.18 -11.08 -25.06
N ALA A 518 -17.59 -10.53 -23.98
CA ALA A 518 -16.58 -11.23 -23.19
C ALA A 518 -17.06 -12.58 -22.61
N ALA A 519 -18.37 -12.75 -22.35
CA ALA A 519 -18.94 -13.99 -21.83
C ALA A 519 -18.85 -15.17 -22.82
N ALA A 520 -18.79 -14.89 -24.13
CA ALA A 520 -18.69 -15.90 -25.18
C ALA A 520 -17.26 -16.30 -25.53
N LEU A 521 -16.24 -15.53 -25.13
CA LEU A 521 -14.82 -15.77 -25.48
C LEU A 521 -14.27 -17.14 -25.04
N TYR A 522 -14.94 -17.82 -24.09
CA TYR A 522 -14.52 -19.10 -23.52
C TYR A 522 -15.60 -20.20 -23.60
N THR A 523 -16.78 -19.90 -24.14
CA THR A 523 -17.94 -20.81 -24.08
C THR A 523 -18.71 -20.85 -25.41
N PRO A 524 -18.55 -21.89 -26.25
CA PRO A 524 -19.24 -22.00 -27.54
C PRO A 524 -20.78 -21.93 -27.46
N ALA A 525 -21.37 -22.43 -26.38
CA ALA A 525 -22.82 -22.33 -26.17
C ALA A 525 -23.31 -20.88 -26.01
N MET A 526 -22.47 -19.98 -25.46
CA MET A 526 -22.79 -18.55 -25.30
C MET A 526 -22.57 -17.77 -26.61
N LEU A 527 -21.65 -18.22 -27.46
CA LEU A 527 -21.49 -17.68 -28.81
C LEU A 527 -22.76 -17.89 -29.66
N ASN A 528 -23.28 -19.13 -29.67
CA ASN A 528 -24.51 -19.47 -30.40
C ASN A 528 -25.73 -18.63 -29.96
N VAL A 529 -25.80 -18.24 -28.67
CA VAL A 529 -26.85 -17.35 -28.15
C VAL A 529 -26.70 -15.96 -28.76
N LEU A 530 -25.52 -15.34 -28.62
CA LEU A 530 -25.26 -14.01 -29.21
C LEU A 530 -25.47 -13.98 -30.73
N GLU A 531 -25.11 -15.04 -31.45
CA GLU A 531 -25.38 -15.14 -32.90
C GLU A 531 -26.89 -15.17 -33.22
N GLU A 532 -27.73 -15.72 -32.34
CA GLU A 532 -29.19 -15.72 -32.48
C GLU A 532 -29.79 -14.34 -32.13
N ASP A 533 -29.32 -13.71 -31.05
CA ASP A 533 -29.78 -12.40 -30.63
C ASP A 533 -29.46 -11.33 -31.68
N PHE A 534 -28.23 -11.36 -32.23
CA PHE A 534 -27.85 -10.45 -33.31
C PHE A 534 -28.71 -10.66 -34.55
N ARG A 535 -29.06 -11.91 -34.92
CA ARG A 535 -29.93 -12.20 -36.06
C ARG A 535 -31.35 -11.62 -35.95
N ARG A 536 -31.80 -11.20 -34.76
CA ARG A 536 -33.06 -10.44 -34.56
C ARG A 536 -32.93 -8.93 -34.76
N ILE A 537 -31.73 -8.36 -34.69
CA ILE A 537 -31.49 -6.91 -34.79
C ILE A 537 -32.10 -6.29 -36.07
N PRO A 538 -31.96 -6.87 -37.28
CA PRO A 538 -32.59 -6.33 -38.49
C PRO A 538 -34.13 -6.31 -38.44
N GLU A 539 -34.76 -7.24 -37.72
CA GLU A 539 -36.22 -7.26 -37.54
C GLU A 539 -36.65 -6.14 -36.59
N LEU A 540 -35.92 -5.95 -35.48
CA LEU A 540 -36.19 -4.89 -34.50
C LEU A 540 -36.02 -3.49 -35.10
N LEU A 541 -34.98 -3.28 -35.93
CA LEU A 541 -34.79 -2.07 -36.74
C LEU A 541 -35.90 -1.85 -37.78
N GLY A 542 -36.65 -2.88 -38.15
CA GLY A 542 -37.82 -2.78 -39.03
C GLY A 542 -39.08 -2.25 -38.35
N ARG A 543 -39.14 -2.21 -37.01
CA ARG A 543 -40.35 -1.83 -36.26
C ARG A 543 -40.44 -0.32 -35.97
N PRO A 544 -41.65 0.25 -35.89
CA PRO A 544 -41.85 1.59 -35.32
C PRO A 544 -41.66 1.55 -33.80
N VAL A 545 -41.24 2.66 -33.21
CA VAL A 545 -41.29 2.88 -31.76
C VAL A 545 -42.62 3.57 -31.45
N GLU A 546 -43.40 3.00 -30.53
CA GLU A 546 -44.63 3.60 -30.00
C GLU A 546 -44.31 4.16 -28.59
N PRO A 547 -44.86 5.32 -28.19
CA PRO A 547 -44.58 5.93 -26.89
C PRO A 547 -45.24 5.17 -25.74
N GLU A 548 -44.62 5.18 -24.54
CA GLU A 548 -45.26 4.62 -23.33
C GLU A 548 -46.56 5.39 -22.98
N PRO A 549 -47.62 4.70 -22.52
CA PRO A 549 -48.85 5.35 -22.09
C PRO A 549 -48.65 6.12 -20.78
N GLU A 550 -49.07 7.39 -20.75
CA GLU A 550 -48.92 8.26 -19.58
C GLU A 550 -49.47 7.63 -18.29
N ALA A 551 -48.68 7.66 -17.22
CA ALA A 551 -49.10 7.20 -15.90
C ALA A 551 -50.26 8.06 -15.36
N PRO A 552 -51.31 7.46 -14.78
CA PRO A 552 -52.48 8.20 -14.33
C PRO A 552 -52.13 9.22 -13.22
N PRO A 553 -52.73 10.42 -13.23
CA PRO A 553 -52.35 11.49 -12.31
C PRO A 553 -52.64 11.13 -10.85
N ILE A 554 -51.65 11.41 -9.99
CA ILE A 554 -51.73 11.17 -8.55
C ILE A 554 -52.83 12.05 -7.94
N LEU A 555 -53.86 11.42 -7.36
CA LEU A 555 -54.89 12.13 -6.61
C LEU A 555 -54.30 12.72 -5.32
N ALA A 556 -54.46 14.02 -5.13
CA ALA A 556 -54.00 14.71 -3.93
C ALA A 556 -54.82 14.30 -2.70
N GLU A 557 -54.14 14.03 -1.58
CA GLU A 557 -54.78 13.71 -0.31
C GLU A 557 -55.52 14.95 0.27
N PRO A 558 -56.68 14.77 0.93
CA PRO A 558 -57.45 15.87 1.48
C PRO A 558 -56.77 16.49 2.71
N ALA A 559 -56.69 17.82 2.74
CA ALA A 559 -56.05 18.55 3.83
C ALA A 559 -56.77 18.33 5.18
N VAL A 560 -56.00 17.94 6.20
CA VAL A 560 -56.52 17.73 7.56
C VAL A 560 -56.91 19.08 8.19
N GLN A 561 -58.19 19.25 8.47
CA GLN A 561 -58.75 20.48 9.03
C GLN A 561 -58.54 20.52 10.56
N LEU A 562 -57.67 21.41 11.03
CA LEU A 562 -57.43 21.62 12.47
C LEU A 562 -58.65 22.27 13.14
N GLY A 563 -59.48 21.45 13.77
CA GLY A 563 -60.56 21.91 14.65
C GLY A 563 -60.02 22.33 16.02
N LEU A 564 -60.27 23.59 16.41
CA LEU A 564 -60.22 24.02 17.80
C LEU A 564 -61.53 23.62 18.48
N PHE A 565 -61.47 22.78 19.53
CA PHE A 565 -62.20 22.92 20.81
C PHE A 565 -61.77 21.83 21.80
#